data_AF-A0A915A1X8-F1
#
_entry.id   AF-A0A915A1X8-F1
#
_cell.length_a   1.000
_cell.length_b   1.000
_cell.length_c   1.000
_cell.angle_alpha   90.00
_cell.angle_beta   90.00
_cell.angle_gamma   90.00
#
_symmetry.space_group_name_H-M   'P 1'
#
loop_
_entity.id
_entity.type
_entity.pdbx_description
1 polymer ?
#
loop_
_entity_poly.entity_id
_entity_poly.type
_entity_poly.pdbx_seq_one_letter_code
_entity_poly.pdbx_strand_id
1 'polypeptide(L)' 'ALADAPYYHGLLPREDIKMMLKTNGEFIDPTTEPVAGQQRAFVISVMVREEMEELGSAHTDIFRVNARRA' A
#
# COMPACT_ATOMS: atom_id res chain seq x y z
N ALA A 1 1.65 -18.48 5.25
CA ALA A 1 0.68 -18.08 4.20
C ALA A 1 0.85 -16.59 3.91
N LEU A 2 0.30 -16.05 2.80
CA LEU A 2 0.40 -14.60 2.51
C LEU A 2 -0.16 -13.74 3.66
N ALA A 3 -1.19 -14.25 4.34
CA ALA A 3 -1.81 -13.61 5.51
C ALA A 3 -0.87 -13.46 6.73
N ASP A 4 0.24 -14.20 6.78
CA ASP A 4 1.21 -14.13 7.88
C ASP A 4 2.37 -13.17 7.55
N ALA A 5 2.40 -12.61 6.34
CA ALA A 5 3.46 -11.70 5.93
C ALA A 5 3.28 -10.34 6.61
N PRO A 6 4.35 -9.74 7.16
CA PRO A 6 4.27 -8.51 7.96
C PRO A 6 3.86 -7.27 7.16
N TYR A 7 3.90 -7.34 5.82
CA TYR A 7 3.50 -6.28 4.89
C TYR A 7 2.10 -6.48 4.31
N TYR A 8 1.42 -7.59 4.63
CA TYR A 8 0.08 -7.91 4.16
C TYR A 8 -0.95 -7.65 5.25
N HIS A 9 -1.77 -6.62 5.07
CA HIS A 9 -2.74 -6.20 6.09
C HIS A 9 -4.21 -6.29 5.63
N GLY A 10 -4.48 -6.83 4.45
CA GLY A 10 -5.85 -6.92 3.92
C GLY A 10 -6.40 -5.56 3.50
N LEU A 11 -7.64 -5.23 3.88
CA LEU A 11 -8.24 -3.94 3.57
C LEU A 11 -7.74 -2.91 4.60
N LEU A 12 -6.97 -1.92 4.15
CA LEU A 12 -6.42 -0.88 5.02
C LEU A 12 -6.84 0.52 4.53
N PRO A 13 -7.43 1.38 5.39
CA PRO A 13 -7.69 2.79 5.09
C PRO A 13 -6.41 3.55 4.72
N ARG A 14 -6.53 4.61 3.92
CA ARG A 14 -5.39 5.41 3.47
C ARG A 14 -4.66 6.08 4.63
N GLU A 15 -5.40 6.49 5.65
CA GLU A 15 -4.91 7.12 6.86
C GLU A 15 -4.00 6.15 7.64
N ASP A 16 -4.42 4.89 7.74
CA ASP A 16 -3.66 3.85 8.43
C ASP A 16 -2.39 3.47 7.65
N ILE A 17 -2.44 3.44 6.30
CA ILE A 17 -1.25 3.20 5.46
C ILE A 17 -0.16 4.22 5.78
N LYS A 18 -0.53 5.50 5.91
CA LYS A 18 0.42 6.59 6.22
C LYS A 18 1.02 6.45 7.62
N MET A 19 0.26 6.00 8.61
CA MET A 19 0.77 5.81 9.97
C MET A 19 1.71 4.61 10.10
N MET A 20 1.57 3.62 9.21
CA MET A 20 2.35 2.39 9.25
C MET A 20 3.67 2.49 8.51
N LEU A 21 3.72 3.26 7.42
CA LEU A 21 4.92 3.51 6.64
C LEU A 21 5.69 4.68 7.27
N LYS A 22 6.84 4.41 7.88
CA LYS A 22 7.62 5.42 8.63
C LYS A 22 9.00 5.67 8.06
N THR A 23 9.57 4.67 7.41
CA THR A 23 10.94 4.74 6.89
C THR A 23 10.95 4.55 5.39
N ASN A 24 11.79 5.32 4.70
CA ASN A 24 12.00 5.20 3.26
C ASN A 24 12.22 3.74 2.83
N GLY A 25 11.43 3.30 1.85
CA GLY A 25 11.48 1.93 1.32
C GLY A 25 10.62 0.90 2.06
N GLU A 26 10.02 1.24 3.21
CA GLU A 26 8.93 0.43 3.76
C GLU A 26 7.75 0.40 2.78
N PHE A 27 7.09 -0.76 2.71
CA PHE A 27 5.96 -0.95 1.82
C PHE A 27 4.87 -1.80 2.45
N ILE A 28 3.64 -1.57 2.01
CA ILE A 28 2.46 -2.36 2.35
C ILE A 28 1.75 -2.75 1.05
N ASP A 29 1.22 -3.97 1.01
CA ASP A 29 0.32 -4.44 -0.05
C ASP A 29 -1.12 -4.40 0.47
N PRO A 30 -1.81 -3.24 0.41
CA PRO A 30 -3.23 -3.20 0.71
C PRO A 30 -4.01 -3.90 -0.40
N THR A 31 -4.91 -4.77 0.01
CA THR A 31 -5.94 -5.27 -0.91
C THR A 31 -6.93 -4.15 -1.22
N THR A 32 -7.40 -4.07 -2.46
CA THR A 32 -8.47 -3.15 -2.82
C THR A 32 -9.83 -3.78 -2.61
N GLU A 33 -10.85 -2.98 -2.30
CA GLU A 33 -12.23 -3.45 -2.33
C GLU A 33 -12.55 -4.09 -3.70
N PRO A 34 -13.20 -5.27 -3.70
CA PRO A 34 -13.60 -5.92 -4.94
C PRO A 34 -14.70 -5.10 -5.62
N VAL A 35 -14.40 -4.53 -6.79
CA VAL A 35 -15.40 -3.90 -7.65
C VAL A 35 -16.07 -4.98 -8.50
N ALA A 36 -17.39 -5.09 -8.43
CA ALA A 36 -18.15 -6.09 -9.18
C ALA A 36 -17.82 -6.02 -10.68
N GLY A 37 -17.48 -7.16 -11.28
CA GLY A 37 -17.10 -7.27 -12.69
C GLY A 37 -15.66 -6.87 -13.03
N GLN A 38 -14.86 -6.39 -12.06
CA GLN A 38 -13.44 -6.10 -12.27
C GLN A 38 -12.54 -7.17 -11.63
N GLN A 39 -11.39 -7.41 -12.25
CA GLN A 39 -10.34 -8.21 -11.60
C GLN A 39 -9.81 -7.47 -10.37
N ARG A 40 -9.45 -8.23 -9.32
CA ARG A 40 -8.74 -7.66 -8.18
C ARG A 40 -7.44 -7.03 -8.67
N ALA A 41 -7.23 -5.79 -8.27
CA ALA A 41 -5.93 -5.15 -8.39
C ALA A 41 -5.18 -5.33 -7.08
N PHE A 42 -3.87 -5.43 -7.20
CA PHE A 42 -2.96 -5.28 -6.07
C PHE A 42 -2.47 -3.84 -6.09
N VAL A 43 -2.31 -3.28 -4.90
CA VAL A 43 -1.75 -1.96 -4.71
C VAL A 43 -0.53 -2.11 -3.85
N ILE A 44 0.55 -1.43 -4.17
CA ILE A 44 1.74 -1.36 -3.33
C ILE A 44 1.91 0.10 -2.96
N SER A 45 1.86 0.38 -1.67
CA SER A 45 2.15 1.70 -1.10
C SER A 45 3.56 1.69 -0.53
N VAL A 46 4.40 2.64 -0.92
CA VAL A 46 5.81 2.72 -0.47
C VAL A 46 6.10 4.09 0.15
N MET A 47 6.80 4.12 1.29
CA MET A 47 7.30 5.38 1.86
C MET A 47 8.43 5.90 0.99
N VAL A 48 8.29 7.15 0.58
CA VAL A 48 9.30 7.89 -0.15
C VAL A 48 9.42 9.29 0.45
N ARG A 49 10.65 9.77 0.60
CA ARG A 49 10.93 11.10 1.16
C ARG A 49 10.38 11.28 2.58
N GLU A 50 10.74 10.37 3.49
CA GLU A 50 10.40 10.47 4.92
C GLU A 50 10.71 11.85 5.52
N GLU A 51 11.74 12.54 5.03
CA GLU A 51 12.12 13.89 5.44
C GLU A 51 11.03 14.96 5.15
N MET A 52 10.08 14.67 4.26
CA MET A 52 8.94 15.54 3.98
C MET A 52 7.77 15.34 4.95
N GLU A 53 7.81 14.30 5.79
CA GLU A 53 6.78 14.05 6.80
C GLU A 53 6.77 15.13 7.88
N GLU A 54 7.94 15.62 8.30
CA GLU A 54 8.09 16.74 9.24
C GLU A 54 7.51 18.06 8.69
N LEU A 55 7.44 18.18 7.36
CA LEU A 55 6.81 19.30 6.66
C LEU A 55 5.28 19.12 6.49
N GLY A 56 4.69 18.10 7.13
CA GLY A 56 3.27 17.77 7.05
C GLY A 56 2.84 17.15 5.72
N SER A 57 3.80 16.77 4.87
CA SER A 57 3.56 16.24 3.53
C SER A 57 4.11 14.81 3.41
N ALA A 58 3.58 13.89 4.22
CA ALA A 58 3.89 12.47 4.12
C ALA A 58 3.63 11.99 2.67
N HIS A 59 4.69 11.59 1.98
CA HIS A 59 4.65 11.23 0.56
C HIS A 59 4.67 9.70 0.45
N THR A 60 3.61 9.16 -0.13
CA THR A 60 3.48 7.71 -0.35
C THR A 60 3.16 7.50 -1.81
N ASP A 61 4.05 6.80 -2.52
CA ASP A 61 3.79 6.41 -3.90
C ASP A 61 2.90 5.17 -3.90
N ILE A 62 1.88 5.19 -4.77
CA ILE A 62 0.88 4.13 -4.89
C ILE A 62 1.00 3.50 -6.26
N PHE A 63 1.50 2.27 -6.31
CA PHE A 63 1.61 1.49 -7.53
C PHE A 63 0.44 0.52 -7.64
N ARG A 64 -0.35 0.60 -8.71
CA ARG A 64 -1.41 -0.36 -9.00
C ARG A 64 -0.89 -1.42 -9.96
N VAL A 65 -0.85 -2.67 -9.52
CA VAL A 65 -0.43 -3.81 -10.33
C VAL A 65 -1.65 -4.63 -10.71
N ASN A 66 -1.91 -4.76 -12.01
CA ASN A 66 -2.93 -5.66 -12.53
C ASN A 66 -2.28 -7.04 -12.72
N ALA A 67 -2.81 -8.06 -12.04
CA ALA A 67 -2.37 -9.43 -12.26
C ALA A 67 -2.74 -9.84 -13.70
N ARG A 68 -1.76 -9.89 -14.59
CA ARG A 68 -1.94 -10.53 -15.90
C ARG A 68 -1.97 -12.03 -15.65
N ARG A 69 -3.02 -12.72 -16.11
CA ARG A 69 -2.99 -14.19 -16.19
C ARG A 69 -1.80 -14.57 -17.09
N ALA A 70 -0.92 -15.42 -16.55
CA ALA A 70 0.05 -16.17 -17.34
C ALA A 70 -0.67 -17.24 -18.16
#